data_AF-A0A1G6YNB3-F1
#
_entry.id   AF-A0A1G6YNB3-F1
#
_cell.length_a   1.000
_cell.length_b   1.000
_cell.length_c   1.000
_cell.angle_alpha   90.00
_cell.angle_beta   90.00
_cell.angle_gamma   90.00
#
_symmetry.space_group_name_H-M   'P 1'
#
loop_
_entity.id
_entity.type
_entity.pdbx_description
1 polymer ?
#
loop_
_entity_poly.entity_id
_entity_poly.type
_entity_poly.pdbx_seq_one_letter_code
_entity_poly.pdbx_strand_id
1 'polypeptide(L)'
;MIYEFIATIAAGFGMAGLALIITHLSKLAGKRAPKWLIPLFAAIGIFAFQIHQEYNWYDQQVVQLPEGVTVVKKIEDTAWFRPWSYLKPQTVRFMAVDNERARSADQGLYLVNLYLFERRMSVQQIPQVIDCRAPARADYRIPVAKDRELGLREYVANTTQWRPLTTDDPLFLSVCQ
;
A
#
# COMPACT_ATOMS: atom_id res chain seq x y z
N MET A 1 -11.58 -3.11 10.69
CA MET A 1 -12.05 -2.49 11.96
C MET A 1 -12.39 -3.51 13.04
N ILE A 2 -13.52 -4.24 13.03
CA ILE A 2 -13.86 -5.15 14.16
C ILE A 2 -12.87 -6.32 14.31
N TYR A 3 -12.47 -6.94 13.19
CA TYR A 3 -11.52 -8.06 13.20
C TYR A 3 -10.14 -7.65 13.71
N GLU A 4 -9.65 -6.46 13.35
CA GLU A 4 -8.36 -5.95 13.81
C GLU A 4 -8.36 -5.66 15.31
N PHE A 5 -9.48 -5.18 15.85
CA PHE A 5 -9.64 -4.96 17.27
C PHE A 5 -9.59 -6.27 18.06
N ILE A 6 -10.36 -7.28 17.62
CA ILE A 6 -10.36 -8.62 18.22
C ILE A 6 -8.96 -9.25 18.12
N ALA A 7 -8.31 -9.15 16.96
CA ALA A 7 -6.96 -9.69 16.75
C ALA A 7 -5.92 -9.00 17.65
N THR A 8 -6.03 -7.68 17.84
CA THR A 8 -5.13 -6.92 18.73
C THR A 8 -5.30 -7.36 20.19
N ILE A 9 -6.54 -7.51 20.65
CA ILE A 9 -6.84 -8.02 22.00
C ILE A 9 -6.30 -9.45 22.15
N ALA A 10 -6.55 -10.32 21.17
CA ALA A 10 -6.08 -11.69 21.16
C ALA A 10 -4.55 -11.77 21.20
N ALA A 11 -3.83 -10.91 20.47
CA ALA A 11 -2.38 -10.83 20.49
C ALA A 11 -1.85 -10.43 21.88
N GLY A 12 -2.51 -9.46 22.53
CA GLY A 12 -2.20 -9.06 23.90
C GLY A 12 -2.39 -10.20 24.89
N PHE A 13 -3.54 -10.88 24.86
CA PHE A 13 -3.80 -12.04 25.70
C PHE A 13 -2.86 -13.22 25.42
N GLY A 14 -2.54 -13.46 24.14
CA GLY A 14 -1.60 -14.52 23.74
C GLY A 14 -0.22 -14.32 24.36
N MET A 15 0.33 -13.11 24.27
CA MET A 15 1.63 -12.81 24.89
C MET A 15 1.56 -12.77 26.42
N ALA A 16 0.45 -12.28 27.00
CA ALA A 16 0.23 -12.35 28.45
C ALA A 16 0.18 -13.81 28.95
N GLY A 17 -0.44 -14.71 28.18
CA GLY A 17 -0.46 -16.15 28.42
C GLY A 17 0.94 -16.76 28.41
N LEU A 18 1.79 -16.37 27.45
CA LEU A 18 3.20 -16.78 27.45
C LEU A 18 3.95 -16.30 28.69
N ALA A 19 3.72 -15.05 29.13
CA ALA A 19 4.29 -14.57 30.38
C ALA A 19 3.81 -15.36 31.59
N LEU A 20 2.53 -15.76 31.64
CA LEU A 20 2.02 -16.63 32.71
C LEU A 20 2.73 -17.98 32.74
N ILE A 21 2.98 -18.60 31.58
CA ILE A 21 3.75 -19.85 31.49
C ILE A 21 5.18 -19.63 32.02
N ILE A 22 5.85 -18.56 31.60
CA ILE A 22 7.21 -18.21 32.06
C ILE A 22 7.24 -17.98 33.57
N THR A 23 6.29 -17.23 34.12
CA THR A 23 6.22 -16.97 35.57
C THR A 23 5.97 -18.26 36.35
N HIS A 24 5.11 -19.14 35.85
CA HIS A 24 4.82 -20.44 36.47
C HIS A 24 6.05 -21.36 36.47
N LEU A 25 6.73 -21.49 35.33
CA LEU A 25 7.98 -22.27 35.22
C LEU A 25 9.10 -21.71 36.10
N SER A 26 9.23 -20.38 36.17
CA SER A 26 10.21 -19.73 37.05
C SER A 26 9.95 -20.06 38.52
N LYS A 27 8.67 -20.03 38.92
CA LYS A 27 8.25 -20.38 40.28
C LYS A 27 8.57 -21.84 40.62
N LEU A 28 8.35 -22.77 39.69
CA LEU A 28 8.73 -24.17 39.83
C LEU A 28 10.26 -24.35 39.98
N ALA A 29 11.04 -23.52 39.28
CA ALA A 29 12.49 -23.48 39.40
C ALA A 29 13.01 -22.72 40.65
N GLY A 30 12.14 -22.37 41.60
CA GLY A 30 12.50 -21.66 42.83
C GLY A 30 12.80 -20.17 42.67
N LYS A 31 12.58 -19.59 41.48
CA LYS A 31 12.82 -18.17 41.19
C LYS A 31 11.50 -17.40 41.14
N ARG A 32 11.47 -16.18 41.70
CA ARG A 32 10.29 -15.30 41.59
C ARG A 32 10.40 -14.43 40.36
N ALA A 33 9.45 -14.58 39.44
CA ALA A 33 9.33 -13.69 38.30
C ALA A 33 8.71 -12.34 38.71
N PRO A 34 9.09 -11.23 38.05
CA PRO A 34 8.56 -9.91 38.33
C PRO A 34 7.06 -9.79 38.01
N LYS A 35 6.30 -9.08 38.86
CA LYS A 35 4.85 -8.86 38.67
C LYS A 35 4.50 -8.05 37.41
N TRP A 36 5.46 -7.28 36.90
CA TRP A 36 5.32 -6.44 35.70
C TRP A 36 5.56 -7.22 34.40
N LEU A 37 5.94 -8.50 34.46
CA LEU A 37 6.20 -9.31 33.26
C LEU A 37 4.95 -9.51 32.41
N ILE A 38 3.82 -9.83 33.04
CA ILE A 38 2.55 -10.08 32.35
C ILE A 38 2.05 -8.83 31.60
N PRO A 39 1.88 -7.66 32.26
CA PRO A 39 1.45 -6.46 31.54
C PRO A 39 2.46 -6.00 30.48
N LEU A 40 3.76 -6.21 30.71
CA LEU A 40 4.80 -5.92 29.72
C LEU A 40 4.64 -6.77 28.46
N PHE A 41 4.47 -8.09 28.61
CA PHE A 41 4.27 -8.98 27.47
C PHE A 41 2.95 -8.71 26.74
N ALA A 42 1.88 -8.39 27.48
CA ALA A 42 0.62 -7.98 26.87
C ALA A 42 0.80 -6.74 25.97
N ALA A 43 1.51 -5.72 26.47
CA ALA A 43 1.84 -4.53 25.69
C ALA A 43 2.68 -4.87 24.46
N ILE A 44 3.72 -5.70 24.62
CA ILE A 44 4.55 -6.16 23.50
C ILE A 44 3.70 -6.86 22.43
N GLY A 45 2.77 -7.73 22.81
CA GLY A 45 1.88 -8.42 21.87
C GLY A 45 1.02 -7.46 21.05
N ILE A 46 0.43 -6.47 21.72
CA ILE A 46 -0.36 -5.42 21.07
C ILE A 46 0.51 -4.61 20.10
N PHE A 47 1.67 -4.13 20.54
CA PHE A 47 2.57 -3.33 19.70
C PHE A 47 3.12 -4.12 18.52
N ALA A 48 3.56 -5.35 18.74
CA ALA A 48 4.07 -6.23 17.69
C ALA A 48 3.00 -6.50 16.62
N PHE A 49 1.75 -6.74 17.03
CA PHE A 49 0.64 -6.91 16.10
C PHE A 49 0.37 -5.64 15.29
N GLN A 50 0.35 -4.47 15.92
CA GLN A 50 0.14 -3.20 15.21
C GLN A 50 1.24 -2.91 14.18
N ILE A 51 2.50 -3.16 14.54
CA ILE A 51 3.63 -3.05 13.63
C ILE A 51 3.48 -4.07 12.48
N HIS A 52 3.15 -5.32 12.79
CA HIS A 52 2.94 -6.35 11.76
C HIS A 52 1.88 -5.93 10.73
N GLN A 53 0.72 -5.46 11.18
CA GLN A 53 -0.34 -4.96 10.30
C GLN A 53 0.11 -3.74 9.48
N GLU A 54 1.02 -2.92 10.02
CA GLU A 54 1.60 -1.79 9.31
C GLU A 54 2.55 -2.18 8.18
N TYR A 55 3.26 -3.30 8.28
CA TYR A 55 4.20 -3.73 7.25
C TYR A 55 3.56 -4.67 6.23
N ASN A 56 2.61 -5.50 6.65
CA ASN A 56 2.06 -6.55 5.78
C ASN A 56 0.92 -6.08 4.86
N TRP A 57 0.37 -4.89 5.06
CA TRP A 57 -0.76 -4.40 4.25
C TRP A 57 -0.44 -4.35 2.75
N TYR A 58 0.80 -3.96 2.38
CA TYR A 58 1.22 -3.86 0.98
C TYR A 58 1.14 -5.23 0.30
N ASP A 59 1.80 -6.24 0.90
CA ASP A 59 1.83 -7.60 0.33
C ASP A 59 0.42 -8.21 0.27
N GLN A 60 -0.39 -7.97 1.30
CA GLN A 60 -1.79 -8.42 1.33
C GLN A 60 -2.62 -7.80 0.19
N GLN A 61 -2.40 -6.52 -0.14
CA GLN A 61 -3.11 -5.85 -1.23
C GLN A 61 -2.62 -6.32 -2.60
N VAL A 62 -1.33 -6.54 -2.78
CA VAL A 62 -0.75 -6.99 -4.05
C VAL A 62 -1.27 -8.37 -4.45
N VAL A 63 -1.40 -9.28 -3.49
CA VAL A 63 -1.96 -10.63 -3.73
C VAL A 63 -3.43 -10.58 -4.15
N GLN A 64 -4.15 -9.50 -3.83
CA GLN A 64 -5.55 -9.31 -4.18
C GLN A 64 -5.74 -8.51 -5.49
N LEU A 65 -4.65 -8.10 -6.16
CA LEU A 65 -4.77 -7.40 -7.43
C LEU A 65 -5.32 -8.35 -8.51
N PRO A 66 -6.24 -7.86 -9.37
CA PRO A 66 -6.69 -8.62 -10.53
C PRO A 66 -5.54 -8.99 -11.47
N GLU A 67 -5.74 -10.04 -12.27
CA GLU A 67 -4.86 -10.33 -13.40
C GLU A 67 -4.76 -9.11 -14.33
N GLY A 68 -3.58 -8.87 -14.90
CA GLY A 68 -3.30 -7.70 -15.74
C GLY A 68 -2.94 -6.40 -15.00
N VAL A 69 -3.11 -6.34 -13.68
CA VAL A 69 -2.76 -5.17 -12.86
C VAL A 69 -1.36 -5.34 -12.25
N THR A 70 -0.43 -4.44 -12.60
CA THR A 70 0.98 -4.53 -12.19
C THR A 70 1.40 -3.33 -11.34
N VAL A 71 2.20 -3.58 -10.30
CA VAL A 71 2.70 -2.51 -9.42
C VAL A 71 3.84 -1.77 -10.11
N VAL A 72 3.67 -0.47 -10.35
CA VAL A 72 4.67 0.37 -11.02
C VAL A 72 5.53 1.16 -10.03
N LYS A 73 4.98 1.54 -8.87
CA LYS A 73 5.74 2.36 -7.90
C LYS A 73 5.32 2.10 -6.48
N LYS A 74 6.31 1.99 -5.58
CA LYS A 74 6.11 1.96 -4.13
C LYS A 74 6.65 3.24 -3.53
N ILE A 75 5.94 3.78 -2.55
CA ILE A 75 6.32 4.98 -1.81
C ILE A 75 6.51 4.55 -0.37
N GLU A 76 7.77 4.63 0.07
CA GLU A 76 8.18 4.34 1.43
C GLU A 76 8.36 5.64 2.20
N ASP A 77 8.02 5.60 3.49
CA ASP A 77 8.13 6.75 4.38
C ASP A 77 8.65 6.34 5.76
N THR A 78 9.22 7.31 6.47
CA THR A 78 9.74 7.16 7.82
C THR A 78 9.15 8.24 8.72
N ALA A 79 9.02 7.95 10.02
CA ALA A 79 8.47 8.93 10.95
C ALA A 79 9.22 8.91 12.28
N TRP A 80 9.37 10.08 12.90
CA TRP A 80 10.10 10.27 14.15
C TRP A 80 9.55 9.48 15.33
N PHE A 81 8.22 9.29 15.39
CA PHE A 81 7.56 8.50 16.42
C PHE A 81 7.56 7.00 16.14
N ARG A 82 8.15 6.56 15.02
CA ARG A 82 8.30 5.15 14.61
C ARG A 82 9.78 4.84 14.42
N PRO A 83 10.53 4.65 15.52
CA PRO A 83 11.99 4.49 15.44
C PRO A 83 12.43 3.31 14.57
N TRP A 84 11.63 2.23 14.51
CA TRP A 84 11.89 1.08 13.63
C TRP A 84 11.83 1.42 12.13
N SER A 85 11.11 2.50 11.75
CA SER A 85 11.01 2.92 10.34
C SER A 85 12.32 3.46 9.77
N TYR A 86 13.23 3.94 10.62
CA TYR A 86 14.57 4.35 10.19
C TYR A 86 15.45 3.18 9.77
N LEU A 87 15.22 1.99 10.33
CA LEU A 87 15.91 0.77 9.93
C LEU A 87 15.25 0.11 8.73
N LYS A 88 13.91 0.10 8.71
CA LYS A 88 13.11 -0.46 7.63
C LYS A 88 11.97 0.48 7.30
N PRO A 89 12.09 1.33 6.27
CA PRO A 89 11.00 2.22 5.84
C PRO A 89 9.71 1.44 5.58
N GLN A 90 8.58 2.07 5.88
CA GLN A 90 7.28 1.46 5.66
C GLN A 90 6.73 1.93 4.32
N THR A 91 6.25 1.00 3.49
CA THR A 91 5.41 1.35 2.33
C THR A 91 4.13 2.00 2.84
N VAL A 92 3.90 3.27 2.49
CA VAL A 92 2.68 4.01 2.88
C VAL A 92 1.68 4.10 1.73
N ARG A 93 2.19 4.09 0.50
CA ARG A 93 1.40 4.19 -0.73
C ARG A 93 2.05 3.36 -1.84
N PHE A 94 1.26 2.88 -2.78
CA PHE A 94 1.79 2.29 -4.00
C PHE A 94 0.84 2.57 -5.17
N MET A 95 1.37 2.49 -6.37
CA MET A 95 0.65 2.70 -7.62
C MET A 95 0.71 1.44 -8.45
N ALA A 96 -0.43 1.04 -8.99
CA ALA A 96 -0.54 -0.06 -9.92
C ALA A 96 -1.24 0.39 -11.21
N VAL A 97 -0.87 -0.22 -12.33
CA VAL A 97 -1.43 0.06 -13.65
C VAL A 97 -2.14 -1.17 -14.19
N ASP A 98 -3.30 -0.97 -14.79
CA ASP A 98 -4.04 -1.99 -15.54
C ASP A 98 -3.70 -1.85 -17.03
N ASN A 99 -2.84 -2.74 -17.51
CA ASN A 99 -2.38 -2.73 -18.91
C ASN A 99 -3.34 -3.49 -19.82
N GLU A 100 -4.10 -4.46 -19.31
CA GLU A 100 -5.05 -5.24 -20.12
C GLU A 100 -6.22 -4.38 -20.61
N ARG A 101 -6.63 -3.39 -19.82
CA ARG A 101 -7.67 -2.42 -20.20
C ARG A 101 -7.13 -1.17 -20.87
N ALA A 102 -5.85 -1.16 -21.26
CA ALA A 102 -5.26 -0.04 -21.98
C ALA A 102 -5.98 0.19 -23.31
N ARG A 103 -6.48 1.41 -23.53
CA ARG A 103 -7.09 1.81 -24.81
C ARG A 103 -6.06 2.58 -25.61
N SER A 104 -5.88 2.26 -26.89
CA SER A 104 -5.06 3.04 -27.83
C SER A 104 -5.96 3.79 -28.81
N ALA A 105 -5.66 5.08 -29.07
CA ALA A 105 -6.41 5.90 -30.02
C ALA A 105 -5.63 6.23 -31.29
N ASP A 106 -4.32 6.42 -31.15
CA ASP A 106 -3.37 6.72 -32.21
C ASP A 106 -2.08 5.94 -31.98
N GLN A 107 -1.27 5.76 -33.03
CA GLN A 107 0.03 5.10 -32.93
C GLN A 107 0.90 5.84 -31.89
N GLY A 108 1.04 5.27 -30.69
CA GLY A 108 1.88 5.83 -29.61
C GLY A 108 1.15 6.51 -28.44
N LEU A 109 -0.18 6.68 -28.47
CA LEU A 109 -0.95 7.19 -27.33
C LEU A 109 -1.76 6.07 -26.67
N TYR A 110 -1.58 5.91 -25.36
CA TYR A 110 -2.24 4.89 -24.54
C TYR A 110 -2.97 5.53 -23.36
N LEU A 111 -4.25 5.17 -23.19
CA LEU A 111 -5.04 5.49 -22.00
C LEU A 111 -5.05 4.27 -21.08
N VAL A 112 -4.46 4.42 -19.91
CA VAL A 112 -4.42 3.40 -18.87
C VAL A 112 -5.13 3.88 -17.62
N ASN A 113 -5.57 2.93 -16.79
CA ASN A 113 -6.09 3.25 -15.46
C ASN A 113 -5.00 3.02 -14.42
N LEU A 114 -4.70 4.05 -13.65
CA LEU A 114 -3.84 3.95 -12.47
C LEU A 114 -4.68 3.79 -11.22
N TYR A 115 -4.33 2.78 -10.45
CA TYR A 115 -4.86 2.54 -9.12
C TYR A 115 -3.87 3.04 -8.09
N LEU A 116 -4.24 4.10 -7.37
CA LEU A 116 -3.49 4.65 -6.25
C LEU A 116 -4.01 4.01 -4.97
N PHE A 117 -3.13 3.26 -4.32
CA PHE A 117 -3.42 2.62 -3.05
C PHE A 117 -2.72 3.36 -1.91
N GLU A 118 -3.45 3.62 -0.84
CA GLU A 118 -2.91 4.13 0.41
C GLU A 118 -3.50 3.31 1.57
N ARG A 119 -2.71 3.07 2.62
CA ARG A 119 -3.09 2.15 3.71
C ARG A 119 -4.45 2.47 4.36
N ARG A 120 -4.83 3.74 4.45
CA ARG A 120 -6.02 4.21 5.19
C ARG A 120 -7.05 4.92 4.32
N MET A 121 -6.88 4.91 3.00
CA MET A 121 -7.78 5.57 2.05
C MET A 121 -8.38 4.55 1.11
N SER A 122 -9.59 4.83 0.62
CA SER A 122 -10.15 4.06 -0.49
C SER A 122 -9.26 4.18 -1.72
N VAL A 123 -9.17 3.10 -2.49
CA VAL A 123 -8.41 3.07 -3.75
C VAL A 123 -8.95 4.15 -4.68
N GLN A 124 -8.04 4.97 -5.21
CA GLN A 124 -8.39 5.96 -6.21
C GLN A 124 -7.99 5.46 -7.59
N GLN A 125 -8.95 5.44 -8.52
CA GLN A 125 -8.68 5.17 -9.92
C GLN A 125 -8.54 6.49 -10.67
N ILE A 126 -7.39 6.69 -11.30
CA ILE A 126 -7.10 7.87 -12.10
C ILE A 126 -6.76 7.42 -13.51
N PRO A 127 -7.54 7.82 -14.53
CA PRO A 127 -7.15 7.58 -15.91
C PRO A 127 -5.91 8.42 -16.24
N GLN A 128 -4.97 7.86 -16.98
CA GLN A 128 -3.74 8.53 -17.36
C GLN A 128 -3.45 8.22 -18.82
N VAL A 129 -3.18 9.27 -19.61
CA VAL A 129 -2.70 9.12 -20.98
C VAL A 129 -1.18 9.18 -20.98
N ILE A 130 -0.56 8.24 -21.68
CA ILE A 130 0.88 8.13 -21.86
C ILE A 130 1.18 8.21 -23.36
N ASP A 131 2.14 9.06 -23.71
CA ASP A 131 2.74 9.12 -25.04
C ASP A 131 4.04 8.31 -25.04
N CYS A 132 4.02 7.20 -25.79
CA CYS A 132 5.15 6.30 -25.96
C CYS A 132 6.14 6.77 -27.03
N ARG A 133 5.76 7.71 -27.91
CA ARG A 133 6.66 8.30 -28.92
C ARG A 133 7.49 9.43 -28.32
N ALA A 134 6.83 10.29 -27.56
CA ALA A 134 7.45 11.34 -26.78
C ALA A 134 7.19 11.05 -25.31
N PRO A 135 8.16 10.49 -24.54
CA PRO A 135 7.98 10.05 -23.16
C PRO A 135 7.35 11.13 -22.29
N ALA A 136 6.03 11.08 -22.17
CA ALA A 136 5.26 12.10 -21.50
C ALA A 136 3.95 11.49 -21.02
N ARG A 137 3.46 12.02 -19.92
CA ARG A 137 2.16 11.68 -19.38
C ARG A 137 1.28 12.91 -19.26
N ALA A 138 0.00 12.68 -19.41
CA ALA A 138 -1.03 13.67 -19.27
C ALA A 138 -1.63 13.54 -17.86
N ASP A 139 -1.47 14.57 -17.02
CA ASP A 139 -2.07 14.61 -15.68
C ASP A 139 -3.45 15.29 -15.79
N TYR A 140 -4.51 14.57 -15.45
CA TYR A 140 -5.88 15.05 -15.59
C TYR A 140 -6.34 15.82 -14.33
N ARG A 141 -6.95 17.01 -14.51
CA ARG A 141 -7.36 17.90 -13.40
C ARG A 141 -8.86 17.94 -13.12
N ILE A 142 -9.71 17.42 -13.99
CA ILE A 142 -11.17 17.59 -13.87
C ILE A 142 -11.77 16.27 -13.40
N PRO A 143 -12.49 16.16 -12.26
CA PRO A 143 -13.17 14.92 -11.94
C PRO A 143 -14.18 14.58 -13.06
N VAL A 144 -14.01 13.46 -13.75
CA VAL A 144 -15.07 12.95 -14.63
C VAL A 144 -16.27 12.66 -13.74
N ALA A 145 -17.45 13.15 -14.12
CA ALA A 145 -18.67 12.76 -13.44
C ALA A 145 -18.76 11.22 -13.43
N LYS A 146 -19.10 10.61 -12.28
CA LYS A 146 -19.03 9.16 -12.05
C LYS A 146 -19.81 8.32 -13.06
N ASP A 147 -20.66 8.94 -13.86
CA ASP A 147 -21.59 8.38 -14.82
C ASP A 147 -21.17 8.51 -16.29
N ARG A 148 -20.02 9.15 -16.60
CA ARG A 148 -19.56 9.34 -17.99
C ARG A 148 -18.19 8.70 -18.22
N GLU A 149 -18.11 7.63 -19.02
CA GLU A 149 -16.83 7.20 -19.57
C GLU A 149 -16.43 8.15 -20.71
N LEU A 150 -15.35 8.93 -20.51
CA LEU A 150 -14.78 9.74 -21.58
C LEU A 150 -14.01 8.83 -22.54
N GLY A 151 -14.21 9.03 -23.85
CA GLY A 151 -13.37 8.40 -24.87
C GLY A 151 -11.95 8.97 -24.84
N LEU A 152 -10.95 8.21 -25.29
CA LEU A 152 -9.54 8.62 -25.26
C LEU A 152 -9.26 9.95 -26.00
N ARG A 153 -9.92 10.22 -27.12
CA ARG A 153 -9.81 11.50 -27.83
C ARG A 153 -10.33 12.68 -27.00
N GLU A 154 -11.44 12.49 -26.30
CA GLU A 154 -12.01 13.49 -25.39
C GLU A 154 -11.11 13.68 -24.15
N TYR A 155 -10.46 12.60 -23.71
CA TYR A 155 -9.48 12.64 -22.63
C TYR A 155 -8.25 13.47 -23.00
N VAL A 156 -7.68 13.24 -24.19
CA VAL A 156 -6.54 14.01 -24.71
C VAL A 156 -6.93 15.48 -24.90
N ALA A 157 -8.10 15.76 -25.50
CA ALA A 157 -8.58 17.12 -25.71
C ALA A 157 -8.77 17.91 -24.40
N ASN A 158 -9.16 17.23 -23.32
CA ASN A 158 -9.37 17.83 -22.00
C ASN A 158 -8.15 17.73 -21.07
N THR A 159 -7.02 17.19 -21.54
CA THR A 159 -5.80 17.18 -20.73
C THR A 159 -5.14 18.55 -20.79
N THR A 160 -4.96 19.16 -19.62
CA THR A 160 -4.45 20.53 -19.48
C THR A 160 -2.96 20.61 -19.14
N GLN A 161 -2.30 19.51 -18.77
CA GLN A 161 -0.89 19.54 -18.40
C GLN A 161 -0.17 18.22 -18.73
N TRP A 162 0.67 18.27 -19.78
CA TRP A 162 1.65 17.21 -20.05
C TRP A 162 2.87 17.38 -19.15
N ARG A 163 3.35 16.26 -18.60
CA ARG A 163 4.59 16.19 -17.83
C ARG A 163 5.53 15.22 -18.52
N PRO A 164 6.81 15.58 -18.69
CA PRO A 164 7.78 14.66 -19.26
C PRO A 164 7.93 13.44 -18.33
N LEU A 165 8.04 12.27 -18.95
CA LEU A 165 8.43 11.03 -18.31
C LEU A 165 9.87 10.71 -18.71
N THR A 166 10.62 10.08 -17.81
CA THR A 166 11.89 9.44 -18.19
C THR A 166 11.60 8.09 -18.82
N THR A 167 12.41 7.65 -19.77
CA THR A 167 12.29 6.31 -20.38
C THR A 167 12.49 5.18 -19.37
N ASP A 168 13.20 5.47 -18.27
CA ASP A 168 13.41 4.56 -17.15
C ASP A 168 12.29 4.63 -16.09
N ASP A 169 11.24 5.45 -16.29
CA ASP A 169 10.11 5.48 -15.37
C ASP A 169 9.37 4.13 -15.42
N PRO A 170 9.16 3.44 -14.29
CA PRO A 170 8.43 2.18 -14.26
C PRO A 170 7.04 2.23 -14.91
N LEU A 171 6.38 3.40 -14.86
CA LEU A 171 5.10 3.59 -15.54
C LEU A 171 5.27 3.58 -17.07
N PHE A 172 6.33 4.21 -17.59
CA PHE A 172 6.63 4.20 -19.02
C PHE A 172 7.01 2.80 -19.49
N LEU A 173 7.92 2.14 -18.75
CA LEU A 173 8.37 0.78 -19.04
C LEU A 173 7.20 -0.22 -19.03
N SER A 174 6.27 -0.08 -18.07
CA SER A 174 5.14 -1.01 -17.98
C SER A 174 4.09 -0.85 -19.09
N VAL A 175 3.98 0.32 -19.71
CA VAL A 175 2.90 0.63 -20.67
C VAL A 175 3.41 0.63 -22.12
N CYS A 176 4.64 1.09 -22.34
CA CYS A 176 5.19 1.33 -23.67
C CYS A 176 6.18 0.25 -24.16
N GLN A 177 6.62 -0.66 -23.28
CA GLN A 177 7.51 -1.78 -23.62
C GLN A 177 6.83 -3.11 -23.30
#